data_AF-A0A7C0XXC5-F1
#
_entry.id   AF-A0A7C0XXC5-F1
#
_cell.length_a   1.000
_cell.length_b   1.000
_cell.length_c   1.000
_cell.angle_alpha   90.00
_cell.angle_beta   90.00
_cell.angle_gamma   90.00
#
_symmetry.space_group_name_H-M   'P 1'
#
loop_
_entity.id
_entity.type
_entity.pdbx_description
1 polymer ?
#
loop_
_entity_poly.entity_id
_entity_poly.type
_entity_poly.pdbx_seq_one_letter_code
_entity_poly.pdbx_strand_id
1 'polypeptide(L)'
;MDIIKRPEMEPFRQRIATLEMIGKMDTDRIKKYVSHRIQIAGGDDSIFSETGWEALCKAFGSGNTPRTINSLCDKSLNIAFERGKNAVDVDDIYDVAKGMGLSREVFHYRLELMKKGKDATSTKEHDPVKDETSPSAPLLTGDVDVTSTSSPDISKIDRKSLKIPLLVLFVSIVTFIMSISSYCDTSGSSSIMTCLQQLFF
;
A
#
# COMPACT_ATOMS: atom_id res chain seq x y z
N MET A 1 -19.83 22.24 -4.15
CA MET A 1 -20.12 23.42 -3.32
C MET A 1 -21.63 23.71 -3.24
N ASP A 2 -22.43 22.94 -3.98
CA ASP A 2 -23.82 23.26 -4.26
C ASP A 2 -24.76 22.87 -3.14
N ILE A 3 -24.35 21.96 -2.25
CA ILE A 3 -25.10 21.57 -1.06
C ILE A 3 -25.19 22.75 -0.07
N ILE A 4 -24.07 23.41 0.20
CA ILE A 4 -24.02 24.55 1.16
C ILE A 4 -24.76 25.78 0.61
N LYS A 5 -24.97 25.86 -0.70
CA LYS A 5 -25.69 26.96 -1.36
C LYS A 5 -27.21 26.79 -1.39
N ARG A 6 -27.74 25.65 -0.93
CA ARG A 6 -29.18 25.39 -0.94
C ARG A 6 -29.91 26.29 0.07
N PRO A 7 -31.15 26.71 -0.20
CA PRO A 7 -31.94 27.53 0.72
C PRO A 7 -32.08 26.90 2.11
N GLU A 8 -32.22 25.57 2.19
CA GLU A 8 -32.33 24.85 3.46
C GLU A 8 -31.07 24.96 4.34
N MET A 9 -29.92 25.29 3.75
CA MET A 9 -28.62 25.35 4.42
C MET A 9 -28.22 26.77 4.86
N GLU A 10 -29.06 27.79 4.66
CA GLU A 10 -28.71 29.17 5.02
C GLU A 10 -28.33 29.39 6.49
N PRO A 11 -29.09 28.85 7.48
CA PRO A 11 -28.71 28.98 8.88
C PRO A 11 -27.33 28.37 9.19
N PHE A 12 -26.97 27.31 8.47
CA PHE A 12 -25.66 26.67 8.59
C PHE A 12 -24.57 27.49 7.91
N ARG A 13 -24.84 28.02 6.71
CA ARG A 13 -23.91 28.86 5.95
C ARG A 13 -23.49 30.10 6.73
N GLN A 14 -24.42 30.72 7.46
CA GLN A 14 -24.14 31.87 8.33
C GLN A 14 -23.18 31.56 9.49
N ARG A 15 -23.02 30.28 9.86
CA ARG A 15 -22.11 29.83 10.93
C ARG A 15 -20.72 29.44 10.40
N ILE A 16 -20.49 29.49 9.09
CA ILE A 16 -19.18 29.23 8.49
C ILE A 16 -18.38 30.53 8.52
N ALA A 17 -17.41 30.63 9.43
CA ALA A 17 -16.54 31.80 9.55
C ALA A 17 -15.54 31.92 8.39
N THR A 18 -14.99 30.78 7.94
CA THR A 18 -14.03 30.71 6.84
C THR A 18 -14.31 29.49 5.98
N LEU A 19 -14.27 29.69 4.67
CA LEU A 19 -14.36 28.62 3.69
C LEU A 19 -13.14 28.69 2.80
N GLU A 20 -12.28 27.67 2.89
CA GLU A 20 -11.10 27.55 2.03
C GLU A 20 -11.23 26.37 1.08
N MET A 21 -10.80 26.59 -0.16
CA MET A 21 -10.79 25.56 -1.20
C MET A 21 -9.36 25.10 -1.41
N ILE A 22 -9.06 23.89 -0.93
CA ILE A 22 -7.76 23.27 -1.18
C ILE A 22 -7.73 22.82 -2.64
N GLY A 23 -6.85 23.44 -3.42
CA GLY A 23 -6.63 23.10 -4.83
C GLY A 23 -6.06 21.69 -5.03
N LYS A 24 -6.02 21.26 -6.29
CA LYS A 24 -5.36 20.01 -6.69
C LYS A 24 -3.84 20.15 -6.52
N MET A 25 -3.14 19.03 -6.28
CA MET A 25 -1.68 19.01 -6.21
C MET A 25 -1.08 19.04 -7.62
N ASP A 26 -0.05 19.87 -7.83
CA ASP A 26 0.85 19.78 -8.99
C ASP A 26 1.80 18.58 -8.85
N THR A 27 2.58 18.29 -9.90
CA THR A 27 3.51 17.15 -9.94
C THR A 27 4.57 17.18 -8.83
N ASP A 28 5.10 18.37 -8.51
CA ASP A 28 6.16 18.52 -7.51
C ASP A 28 5.62 18.27 -6.10
N ARG A 29 4.42 18.77 -5.81
CA ARG A 29 3.68 18.49 -4.58
C ARG A 29 3.31 17.03 -4.46
N ILE A 30 2.96 16.36 -5.56
CA ILE A 30 2.67 14.92 -5.54
C ILE A 30 3.91 14.14 -5.10
N LYS A 31 5.08 14.39 -5.71
CA LYS A 31 6.31 13.71 -5.32
C LYS A 31 6.63 13.95 -3.84
N LYS A 32 6.62 15.22 -3.40
CA LYS A 32 6.86 15.57 -1.99
C LYS A 32 5.84 14.94 -1.03
N TYR A 33 4.57 14.91 -1.42
CA TYR A 33 3.50 14.31 -0.64
C TYR A 33 3.70 12.80 -0.45
N VAL A 34 3.97 12.08 -1.54
CA VAL A 34 4.15 10.63 -1.52
C VAL A 34 5.43 10.26 -0.78
N SER A 35 6.56 10.92 -1.07
CA SER A 35 7.83 10.71 -0.35
C SER A 35 7.66 10.93 1.15
N HIS A 36 6.99 12.02 1.55
CA HIS A 36 6.72 12.29 2.96
C HIS A 36 5.90 11.16 3.61
N ARG A 37 4.87 10.64 2.92
CA ARG A 37 4.07 9.53 3.44
C ARG A 37 4.86 8.23 3.58
N ILE A 38 5.72 7.93 2.60
CA ILE A 38 6.61 6.77 2.64
C ILE A 38 7.54 6.88 3.86
N GLN A 39 8.15 8.04 4.06
CA GLN A 39 9.04 8.28 5.18
C GLN A 39 8.34 8.17 6.54
N ILE A 40 7.10 8.67 6.66
CA ILE A 40 6.29 8.51 7.89
C ILE A 40 5.95 7.03 8.16
N ALA A 41 5.81 6.22 7.11
CA ALA A 41 5.64 4.77 7.23
C ALA A 41 6.96 4.02 7.53
N GLY A 42 8.10 4.72 7.62
CA GLY A 42 9.42 4.12 7.82
C GLY A 42 10.04 3.51 6.56
N GLY A 43 9.50 3.82 5.37
CA GLY A 43 10.04 3.39 4.09
C GLY A 43 11.02 4.39 3.48
N ASP A 44 11.56 4.03 2.32
CA ASP A 44 12.45 4.85 1.50
C ASP A 44 11.88 5.07 0.09
N ASP A 45 12.23 6.18 -0.55
CA ASP A 45 11.73 6.53 -1.89
C ASP A 45 12.15 5.53 -2.98
N SER A 46 13.14 4.67 -2.71
CA SER A 46 13.57 3.57 -3.59
C SER A 46 12.51 2.48 -3.81
N ILE A 47 11.42 2.45 -3.03
CA ILE A 47 10.27 1.56 -3.31
C ILE A 47 9.55 1.92 -4.63
N PHE A 48 9.86 3.08 -5.22
CA PHE A 48 9.50 3.44 -6.58
C PHE A 48 10.77 3.62 -7.40
N SER A 49 10.84 2.95 -8.55
CA SER A 49 11.89 3.22 -9.53
C SER A 49 11.72 4.61 -10.16
N GLU A 50 12.75 5.12 -10.84
CA GLU A 50 12.65 6.40 -11.55
C GLU A 50 11.49 6.39 -12.57
N THR A 51 11.30 5.27 -13.27
CA THR A 51 10.18 5.10 -14.21
C THR A 51 8.83 5.05 -13.50
N GLY A 52 8.77 4.48 -12.29
CA GLY A 52 7.56 4.45 -11.47
C GLY A 52 7.19 5.84 -10.97
N TRP A 53 8.16 6.63 -10.50
CA TRP A 53 7.95 8.03 -10.10
C TRP A 53 7.47 8.89 -11.26
N GLU A 54 8.10 8.78 -12.42
CA GLU A 54 7.71 9.56 -13.59
C GLU A 54 6.33 9.15 -14.11
N ALA A 55 6.01 7.85 -14.13
CA ALA A 55 4.69 7.34 -14.46
C ALA A 55 3.62 7.84 -13.48
N LEU A 56 3.90 7.84 -12.17
CA LEU A 56 3.01 8.34 -11.13
C LEU A 56 2.71 9.84 -11.31
N CYS A 57 3.74 10.66 -11.58
CA CYS A 57 3.57 12.08 -11.84
C CYS A 57 2.76 12.34 -13.12
N LYS A 58 3.05 11.60 -14.21
CA LYS A 58 2.31 11.74 -15.48
C LYS A 58 0.86 11.29 -15.37
N ALA A 59 0.57 10.25 -14.59
CA ALA A 59 -0.80 9.82 -14.30
C ALA A 59 -1.67 10.94 -13.71
N PHE A 60 -1.04 11.95 -13.10
CA PHE A 60 -1.71 13.04 -12.42
C PHE A 60 -1.33 14.42 -12.95
N GLY A 61 -0.82 14.55 -14.18
CA GLY A 61 -0.33 15.81 -14.74
C GLY A 61 -1.33 16.99 -14.74
N SER A 62 -2.64 16.72 -14.70
CA SER A 62 -3.71 17.73 -14.55
C SER A 62 -4.06 18.09 -13.10
N GLY A 63 -3.27 17.59 -12.15
CA GLY A 63 -3.49 17.64 -10.72
C GLY A 63 -4.62 16.72 -10.23
N ASN A 64 -4.40 16.14 -9.05
CA ASN A 64 -5.33 15.22 -8.41
C ASN A 64 -5.42 15.43 -6.90
N THR A 65 -6.37 14.71 -6.28
CA THR A 65 -6.56 14.75 -4.83
C THR A 65 -5.71 13.68 -4.14
N PRO A 66 -5.30 13.90 -2.88
CA PRO A 66 -4.56 12.92 -2.08
C PRO A 66 -5.19 11.52 -2.10
N ARG A 67 -6.53 11.45 -2.10
CA ARG A 67 -7.27 10.17 -2.11
C ARG A 67 -6.95 9.35 -3.36
N THR A 68 -7.01 9.96 -4.54
CA THR A 68 -6.74 9.28 -5.81
C THR A 68 -5.27 8.88 -5.91
N ILE A 69 -4.36 9.76 -5.46
CA ILE A 69 -2.92 9.51 -5.44
C ILE A 69 -2.61 8.27 -4.58
N ASN A 70 -3.12 8.24 -3.35
CA ASN A 70 -2.93 7.12 -2.44
C ASN A 70 -3.49 5.82 -3.03
N SER A 71 -4.68 5.87 -3.62
CA SER A 71 -5.30 4.68 -4.22
C SER A 71 -4.46 4.09 -5.35
N LEU A 72 -3.81 4.94 -6.17
CA LEU A 72 -2.89 4.49 -7.21
C LEU A 72 -1.62 3.89 -6.60
N CYS A 73 -0.99 4.58 -5.64
CA CYS A 73 0.22 4.10 -4.97
C CYS A 73 -0.01 2.76 -4.26
N ASP A 74 -1.05 2.65 -3.42
CA ASP A 74 -1.33 1.47 -2.61
C ASP A 74 -1.54 0.23 -3.51
N LYS A 75 -2.31 0.38 -4.58
CA LYS A 75 -2.54 -0.71 -5.55
C LYS A 75 -1.28 -1.06 -6.33
N SER A 76 -0.47 -0.08 -6.70
CA SER A 76 0.76 -0.32 -7.48
C SER A 76 1.82 -1.00 -6.64
N LEU A 77 1.93 -0.62 -5.36
CA LEU A 77 2.78 -1.30 -4.37
C LEU A 77 2.33 -2.75 -4.16
N ASN A 78 1.02 -3.01 -4.06
CA ASN A 78 0.51 -4.37 -3.96
C ASN A 78 0.84 -5.21 -5.20
N ILE A 79 0.64 -4.67 -6.41
CA ILE A 79 0.97 -5.38 -7.66
C ILE A 79 2.48 -5.68 -7.74
N ALA A 80 3.33 -4.71 -7.41
CA ALA A 80 4.78 -4.91 -7.40
C ALA A 80 5.19 -5.99 -6.39
N PHE A 81 4.58 -5.98 -5.21
CA PHE A 81 4.79 -6.99 -4.18
C PHE A 81 4.34 -8.40 -4.63
N GLU A 82 3.15 -8.52 -5.22
CA GLU A 82 2.65 -9.77 -5.81
C GLU A 82 3.59 -10.32 -6.90
N ARG A 83 4.29 -9.43 -7.62
CA ARG A 83 5.29 -9.77 -8.64
C ARG A 83 6.69 -10.02 -8.08
N GLY A 84 6.89 -9.93 -6.76
CA GLY A 84 8.19 -10.09 -6.11
C GLY A 84 9.21 -8.99 -6.44
N LYS A 85 8.74 -7.80 -6.85
CA LYS A 85 9.59 -6.65 -7.14
C LYS A 85 9.87 -5.86 -5.85
N ASN A 86 11.08 -5.34 -5.73
CA ASN A 86 11.47 -4.45 -4.63
C ASN A 86 11.10 -2.98 -4.88
N ALA A 87 10.79 -2.62 -6.13
CA ALA A 87 10.44 -1.28 -6.53
C ALA A 87 9.33 -1.30 -7.59
N VAL A 88 8.40 -0.36 -7.50
CA VAL A 88 7.32 -0.13 -8.45
C VAL A 88 7.88 0.52 -9.72
N ASP A 89 7.52 0.01 -10.88
CA ASP A 89 7.91 0.56 -12.19
C ASP A 89 6.73 1.11 -13.00
N VAL A 90 7.02 1.58 -14.22
CA VAL A 90 6.02 2.11 -15.14
C VAL A 90 4.92 1.09 -15.49
N ASP A 91 5.23 -0.20 -15.56
CA ASP A 91 4.25 -1.23 -15.91
C ASP A 91 3.27 -1.46 -14.78
N ASP A 92 3.75 -1.51 -13.54
CA ASP A 92 2.91 -1.65 -12.35
C ASP A 92 1.94 -0.46 -12.21
N ILE A 93 2.44 0.77 -12.40
CA ILE A 93 1.62 1.99 -12.38
C ILE A 93 0.59 1.97 -13.51
N TYR A 94 1.00 1.58 -14.72
CA TYR A 94 0.13 1.56 -15.89
C TYR A 94 -1.05 0.59 -15.72
N ASP A 95 -0.79 -0.61 -15.18
CA ASP A 95 -1.81 -1.63 -14.98
C ASP A 95 -2.92 -1.14 -14.03
N VAL A 96 -2.54 -0.46 -12.94
CA VAL A 96 -3.50 0.15 -12.02
C VAL A 96 -4.19 1.36 -12.66
N ALA A 97 -3.44 2.23 -13.33
CA ALA A 97 -3.96 3.43 -13.95
C ALA A 97 -5.04 3.10 -15.00
N LYS A 98 -4.90 1.99 -15.72
CA LYS A 98 -5.92 1.47 -16.64
C LYS A 98 -7.24 1.16 -15.94
N GLY A 99 -7.20 0.52 -14.78
CA GLY A 99 -8.39 0.24 -13.97
C GLY A 99 -9.03 1.50 -13.38
N MET A 100 -8.26 2.57 -13.17
CA MET A 100 -8.71 3.84 -12.62
C MET A 100 -9.13 4.88 -13.68
N GLY A 101 -8.99 4.57 -14.97
CA GLY A 101 -9.29 5.52 -16.06
C GLY A 101 -8.24 6.64 -16.22
N LEU A 102 -7.02 6.45 -15.68
CA LEU A 102 -5.90 7.39 -15.71
C LEU A 102 -4.80 6.97 -16.71
N SER A 103 -5.12 6.04 -17.62
CA SER A 103 -4.09 5.36 -18.41
C SER A 103 -3.51 6.18 -19.57
N ARG A 104 -4.15 7.26 -20.02
CA ARG A 104 -3.78 7.91 -21.28
C ARG A 104 -2.36 8.49 -21.21
N GLU A 105 -2.09 9.27 -20.16
CA GLU A 105 -0.82 9.95 -19.95
C GLU A 105 0.30 8.94 -19.65
N VAL A 106 0.00 7.94 -18.83
CA VAL A 106 0.97 6.86 -18.48
C VAL A 106 1.29 5.99 -19.69
N PHE A 107 0.30 5.72 -20.54
CA PHE A 107 0.48 4.94 -21.77
C PHE A 107 1.51 5.56 -22.70
N HIS A 108 1.41 6.87 -22.94
CA HIS A 108 2.34 7.59 -23.81
C HIS A 108 3.77 7.49 -23.29
N TYR A 109 3.97 7.70 -21.98
CA TYR A 109 5.28 7.55 -21.36
C TYR A 109 5.84 6.13 -21.48
N ARG A 110 5.01 5.11 -21.25
CA ARG A 110 5.43 3.72 -21.42
C ARG A 110 5.90 3.43 -22.85
N LEU A 111 5.18 3.95 -23.86
CA LEU A 111 5.57 3.80 -25.26
C LEU A 111 6.90 4.49 -25.58
N GLU A 112 7.14 5.68 -25.02
CA GLU A 112 8.42 6.39 -25.16
C GLU A 112 9.59 5.57 -24.63
N LEU A 113 9.42 4.93 -23.46
CA LEU A 113 10.42 4.03 -22.88
C LEU A 113 10.68 2.80 -23.76
N MET A 114 9.63 2.17 -24.29
CA MET A 114 9.77 1.01 -25.19
C MET A 114 10.49 1.36 -26.50
N LYS A 115 10.23 2.56 -27.04
CA LYS A 115 10.91 3.05 -28.26
C LYS A 115 12.39 3.31 -27.99
N LYS A 116 12.71 4.00 -26.89
CA LYS A 116 14.09 4.27 -26.49
C LYS A 116 14.90 2.98 -26.25
N GLY A 117 14.25 1.95 -25.71
CA GLY A 117 14.85 0.61 -25.59
C GLY A 117 15.19 -0.01 -26.94
N LYS A 118 14.29 0.05 -27.93
CA LYS A 118 14.54 -0.46 -29.30
C LYS A 118 15.65 0.30 -30.03
N ASP A 119 15.69 1.62 -29.90
CA ASP A 119 16.73 2.45 -30.53
C ASP A 119 18.12 2.16 -29.92
N ALA A 120 18.19 1.82 -28.62
CA ALA A 120 19.43 1.39 -27.97
C ALA A 120 19.87 -0.04 -28.39
N THR A 121 18.93 -0.94 -28.66
CA THR A 121 19.21 -2.33 -29.10
C THR A 121 19.63 -2.42 -30.58
N SER A 122 19.29 -1.44 -31.43
CA SER A 122 19.64 -1.45 -32.87
C SER A 122 21.10 -1.09 -33.21
N THR A 123 22.01 -0.95 -32.22
CA THR A 123 23.42 -0.59 -32.49
C THR A 123 24.44 -1.71 -32.22
N LYS A 124 24.07 -2.93 -31.78
CA LYS A 124 25.09 -3.98 -31.56
C LYS A 124 24.63 -5.42 -31.88
N GLU A 125 25.10 -5.93 -33.02
CA GLU A 125 25.40 -7.34 -33.39
C GLU A 125 26.56 -7.25 -34.42
N HIS A 126 27.62 -8.06 -34.52
CA HIS A 126 28.19 -9.24 -33.82
C HIS A 126 29.59 -9.41 -34.50
N ASP A 127 30.76 -9.53 -33.82
CA ASP A 127 31.56 -10.76 -33.54
C ASP A 127 33.06 -10.52 -33.90
N PRO A 128 34.09 -11.35 -33.56
CA PRO A 128 34.26 -12.39 -32.53
C PRO A 128 35.55 -12.22 -31.66
N VAL A 129 35.60 -13.03 -30.59
CA VAL A 129 36.69 -13.50 -29.70
C VAL A 129 38.16 -13.13 -30.04
N LYS A 130 38.92 -12.68 -29.02
CA LYS A 130 40.32 -13.10 -28.76
C LYS A 130 40.73 -12.96 -27.28
N ASP A 131 41.58 -13.91 -26.93
CA ASP A 131 42.06 -14.40 -25.64
C ASP A 131 43.06 -13.48 -24.92
N GLU A 132 43.35 -13.84 -23.67
CA GLU A 132 44.60 -13.60 -22.90
C GLU A 132 44.78 -12.36 -21.98
N THR A 133 44.71 -12.68 -20.67
CA THR A 133 45.81 -12.57 -19.69
C THR A 133 45.78 -11.48 -18.60
N SER A 134 45.75 -11.98 -17.35
CA SER A 134 45.90 -11.32 -16.05
C SER A 134 47.34 -10.85 -15.78
N PRO A 135 47.56 -9.84 -14.91
CA PRO A 135 48.05 -10.12 -13.54
C PRO A 135 47.49 -9.09 -12.51
N SER A 136 47.54 -9.18 -11.19
CA SER A 136 47.83 -10.19 -10.17
C SER A 136 47.65 -9.50 -8.78
N ALA A 137 46.88 -10.13 -7.87
CA ALA A 137 46.97 -10.09 -6.39
C ALA A 137 46.81 -8.73 -5.61
N PRO A 138 46.48 -8.72 -4.29
CA PRO A 138 46.50 -9.84 -3.33
C PRO A 138 45.24 -10.09 -2.45
N LEU A 139 45.18 -11.35 -2.01
CA LEU A 139 44.38 -11.97 -0.95
C LEU A 139 44.44 -11.20 0.39
N LEU A 140 43.30 -11.12 1.08
CA LEU A 140 43.24 -11.34 2.52
C LEU A 140 42.17 -12.38 2.83
N THR A 141 42.64 -13.44 3.48
CA THR A 141 41.92 -14.58 4.04
C THR A 141 41.14 -14.18 5.29
N GLY A 142 39.93 -14.73 5.43
CA GLY A 142 39.16 -14.71 6.67
C GLY A 142 38.14 -15.85 6.62
N ASP A 143 38.50 -16.97 7.25
CA ASP A 143 37.67 -18.15 7.47
C ASP A 143 36.45 -17.84 8.35
N VAL A 144 35.24 -18.24 7.94
CA VAL A 144 34.17 -18.65 8.86
C VAL A 144 33.28 -19.73 8.20
N ASP A 145 33.56 -20.96 8.62
CA ASP A 145 32.67 -22.07 8.95
C ASP A 145 31.36 -22.30 8.16
N VAL A 146 31.37 -23.38 7.37
CA VAL A 146 30.22 -23.99 6.72
C VAL A 146 29.48 -24.85 7.74
N THR A 147 28.45 -24.30 8.37
CA THR A 147 27.43 -25.11 9.05
C THR A 147 26.14 -25.13 8.24
N SER A 148 25.84 -26.33 7.79
CA SER A 148 24.63 -26.80 7.13
C SER A 148 23.35 -26.30 7.84
N THR A 149 22.59 -25.44 7.16
CA THR A 149 21.24 -25.06 7.59
C THR A 149 20.22 -25.85 6.77
N SER A 150 19.70 -26.89 7.43
CA SER A 150 18.54 -27.67 7.02
C SER A 150 17.31 -26.78 6.76
N SER A 151 16.55 -27.15 5.74
CA SER A 151 15.20 -26.67 5.40
C SER A 151 14.31 -26.43 6.64
N PRO A 152 13.40 -25.43 6.63
CA PRO A 152 12.49 -25.23 7.74
C PRO A 152 11.45 -26.36 7.78
N ASP A 153 11.51 -27.14 8.85
CA ASP A 153 10.52 -28.15 9.23
C ASP A 153 9.21 -27.46 9.65
N ILE A 154 8.21 -27.50 8.76
CA ILE A 154 6.84 -27.05 8.99
C ILE A 154 6.12 -28.07 9.89
N SER A 155 6.53 -28.16 11.16
CA SER A 155 5.81 -28.99 12.14
C SER A 155 5.84 -28.45 13.57
N LYS A 156 6.49 -27.31 13.82
CA LYS A 156 6.44 -26.59 15.11
C LYS A 156 5.97 -25.16 14.92
N ILE A 157 4.77 -25.00 14.36
CA ILE A 157 3.99 -23.78 14.58
C ILE A 157 3.59 -23.79 16.06
N ASP A 158 4.05 -22.76 16.73
CA ASP A 158 4.09 -22.55 18.17
C ASP A 158 2.74 -22.81 18.86
N ARG A 159 2.61 -23.95 19.55
CA ARG A 159 1.46 -24.30 20.40
C ARG A 159 1.25 -23.30 21.55
N LYS A 160 2.21 -22.40 21.83
CA LYS A 160 2.05 -21.31 22.81
C LYS A 160 1.42 -20.05 22.20
N SER A 161 1.64 -19.75 20.92
CA SER A 161 1.13 -18.51 20.29
C SER A 161 -0.38 -18.52 20.06
N LEU A 162 -1.02 -19.68 19.99
CA LEU A 162 -2.48 -19.81 19.85
C LEU A 162 -3.24 -19.65 21.19
N LYS A 163 -2.57 -19.83 22.33
CA LYS A 163 -3.21 -19.77 23.65
C LYS A 163 -3.64 -18.37 24.04
N ILE A 164 -2.85 -17.36 23.67
CA ILE A 164 -3.12 -15.96 23.96
C ILE A 164 -4.41 -15.48 23.27
N PRO A 165 -4.58 -15.62 21.94
CA PRO A 165 -5.83 -15.20 21.28
C PRO A 165 -7.03 -16.03 21.75
N LEU A 166 -6.86 -17.31 22.06
CA LEU A 166 -7.93 -18.15 22.59
C LEU A 166 -8.35 -17.71 24.00
N LEU A 167 -7.40 -17.37 24.86
CA LEU A 167 -7.68 -16.87 26.21
C LEU A 167 -8.38 -15.51 26.16
N VAL A 168 -7.94 -14.60 25.28
CA VAL A 168 -8.61 -13.30 25.06
C VAL A 168 -10.05 -13.51 24.56
N LEU A 169 -10.27 -14.44 23.64
CA LEU A 169 -11.59 -14.79 23.16
C LEU A 169 -12.49 -15.32 24.29
N PHE A 170 -11.98 -16.24 25.13
CA PHE A 170 -12.73 -16.76 26.27
C PHE A 170 -13.08 -15.67 27.29
N VAL A 171 -12.12 -14.79 27.63
CA VAL A 171 -12.38 -13.67 28.54
C VAL A 171 -13.47 -12.76 27.98
N SER A 172 -13.42 -12.43 26.67
CA SER A 172 -14.43 -11.60 26.01
C SER A 172 -15.83 -12.22 26.02
N ILE A 173 -15.92 -13.53 25.75
CA ILE A 173 -17.20 -14.25 25.77
C ILE A 173 -17.78 -14.26 27.20
N VAL A 174 -16.94 -14.51 28.21
CA VAL A 174 -17.38 -14.54 29.61
C VAL A 174 -17.85 -13.15 30.07
N THR A 175 -17.12 -12.08 29.76
CA THR A 175 -17.54 -10.72 30.15
C THR A 175 -18.85 -10.32 29.47
N PHE A 176 -19.03 -10.70 28.20
CA PHE A 176 -20.28 -10.45 27.47
C PHE A 176 -21.47 -11.20 28.09
N ILE A 177 -21.32 -12.49 28.40
CA ILE A 177 -22.36 -13.29 29.05
C ILE A 177 -22.70 -12.73 30.43
N MET A 178 -21.71 -12.38 31.24
CA MET A 178 -21.93 -11.80 32.57
C MET A 178 -22.66 -10.44 32.49
N SER A 179 -22.33 -9.62 31.50
CA SER A 179 -23.03 -8.36 31.25
C SER A 179 -24.50 -8.58 30.90
N ILE A 180 -24.79 -9.56 30.04
CA ILE A 180 -26.16 -9.90 29.65
C ILE A 180 -26.95 -10.44 30.85
N SER A 181 -26.38 -11.35 31.63
CA SER A 181 -27.04 -11.90 32.82
C SER A 181 -27.35 -10.80 33.84
N SER A 182 -26.39 -9.91 34.12
CA SER A 182 -26.60 -8.77 35.03
C SER A 182 -27.71 -7.82 34.55
N TYR A 183 -27.79 -7.58 33.24
CA TYR A 183 -28.87 -6.80 32.64
C TYR A 183 -30.23 -7.52 32.75
N CYS A 184 -30.26 -8.84 32.55
CA CYS A 184 -31.49 -9.64 32.67
C CYS A 184 -31.99 -9.76 34.11
N ASP A 185 -31.08 -9.82 35.10
CA ASP A 185 -31.42 -9.80 36.51
C ASP A 185 -31.97 -8.42 36.92
N THR A 186 -31.36 -7.35 36.43
CA THR A 186 -31.78 -5.97 36.73
C THR A 186 -33.13 -5.62 36.08
N SER A 187 -33.45 -6.21 34.92
CA SER A 187 -34.71 -5.95 34.20
C SER A 187 -35.93 -6.70 34.75
N GLY A 188 -35.76 -7.57 35.76
CA GLY A 188 -36.87 -8.23 36.46
C GLY A 188 -37.61 -9.29 35.63
N SER A 189 -36.99 -9.80 34.56
CA SER A 189 -37.59 -10.85 33.72
C SER A 189 -37.54 -12.23 34.40
N SER A 190 -38.60 -13.04 34.29
CA SER A 190 -38.69 -14.33 34.98
C SER A 190 -37.83 -15.45 34.37
N SER A 191 -37.24 -15.23 33.18
CA SER A 191 -36.37 -16.20 32.50
C SER A 191 -35.40 -15.51 31.52
N ILE A 192 -34.19 -16.04 31.40
CA ILE A 192 -33.14 -15.51 30.51
C ILE A 192 -33.55 -15.52 29.03
N MET A 193 -34.39 -16.48 28.63
CA MET A 193 -34.90 -16.58 27.25
C MET A 193 -35.84 -15.42 26.89
N THR A 194 -36.68 -14.97 27.83
CA THR A 194 -37.57 -13.82 27.61
C THR A 194 -36.83 -12.50 27.54
N CYS A 195 -35.75 -12.34 28.32
CA CYS A 195 -34.87 -11.18 28.26
C CYS A 195 -34.14 -11.07 26.92
N LEU A 196 -33.55 -12.17 26.45
CA LEU A 196 -32.85 -12.21 25.17
C LEU A 196 -33.77 -11.88 23.99
N GLN A 197 -35.05 -12.28 24.06
CA GLN A 197 -36.02 -11.96 23.01
C GLN A 197 -36.37 -10.46 22.94
N GLN A 198 -36.31 -9.71 24.06
CA GLN A 198 -36.49 -8.24 24.08
C GLN A 198 -35.22 -7.44 23.75
N LEU A 199 -34.03 -8.05 23.88
CA LEU A 199 -32.77 -7.37 23.56
C LEU A 199 -32.50 -7.35 22.05
N PHE A 200 -32.99 -8.36 21.34
CA PHE A 200 -32.72 -8.58 19.92
C PHE A 200 -33.91 -8.25 18.98
N PHE A 201 -35.08 -7.90 19.53
CA PHE A 201 -36.26 -7.44 18.81
C PHE A 201 -36.87 -6.22 19.50
#